data_AF-A0A2Z3GY77-F1
#
_entry.id   AF-A0A2Z3GY77-F1
#
_cell.length_a   1.000
_cell.length_b   1.000
_cell.length_c   1.000
_cell.angle_alpha   90.00
_cell.angle_beta   90.00
_cell.angle_gamma   90.00
#
_symmetry.space_group_name_H-M   'P 1'
#
loop_
_entity.id
_entity.type
_entity.pdbx_description
1 polymer ?
#
loop_
_entity_poly.entity_id
_entity_poly.type
_entity_poly.pdbx_seq_one_letter_code
_entity_poly.pdbx_strand_id
1 'polypeptide(L)'
;MHRRITFALAVLAVGALVAADRLPRASAAEPEVAGNWLLTTSPRAGIEQAYAIIKVELKDGKPQASVLHSPLKGLKLSVSKFAVSGTTITFDSSIGWAFEGSLDRGGKVAVGSFGSDQLPNRAKLTRTDKTELTADEAIAKTDVPAPAAQAQKLNAAPLPLRNQAMREKDAQKRGELMAKATAAQKEADEKVPGLLREVLSDHKDTLFALDAALELVRRGAKSKLTADEAGQLLALIEQRTAGYGPRYAQLQTIAAVEAVVAQKALAGTAEGAAERLSKAAGASAEFRGRALTARKAALEALGRGDDAKAVAGEIAKLEVQIDTEYLAKVPPFKPTAFAGRKDKSANRVAVLELFTGAQCPPCVAADVAFDALLKSHKATDLVLLQYHMHIPGPDPLTNPATVARWDYYQKEFPDDMRGTPSTLFNGKPLAGGGGGMANAESKYKQYADIIAPLLEETTAVKVAGKVTRTGDKLDIAVEVTGAEGEDTRLRLLVVEENIKYVGGNKLRFHHQVVRATAGGADGVAVKDKAFAHTATVDLGTVRKDLTTYLDEFARMRPFPNPARPLDLKGLRVVALVQNDKTKEILQAAQIDVQGAEGSR
;
A
#
# COMPACT_ATOMS: atom_id res chain seq x y z
N MET A 1 47.72 -41.92 62.10
CA MET A 1 47.77 -41.95 63.58
C MET A 1 47.54 -40.52 64.07
N HIS A 2 46.63 -40.33 65.04
CA HIS A 2 46.22 -39.07 65.72
C HIS A 2 45.24 -38.17 64.93
N ARG A 3 43.92 -38.35 65.10
CA ARG A 3 42.98 -37.79 66.13
C ARG A 3 42.67 -36.31 65.89
N ARG A 4 41.47 -35.95 65.39
CA ARG A 4 40.15 -35.80 66.08
C ARG A 4 40.07 -34.53 66.95
N ILE A 5 39.27 -33.54 66.53
CA ILE A 5 38.39 -32.68 67.37
C ILE A 5 37.18 -32.28 66.46
N THR A 6 35.99 -32.88 66.51
CA THR A 6 34.83 -32.72 67.43
C THR A 6 33.72 -31.81 66.86
N PHE A 7 32.56 -32.43 66.53
CA PHE A 7 31.14 -31.99 66.56
C PHE A 7 30.70 -30.75 65.74
N ALA A 8 29.74 -30.84 64.81
CA ALA A 8 28.31 -31.14 64.96
C ALA A 8 27.52 -30.09 65.78
N LEU A 9 26.92 -29.10 65.09
CA LEU A 9 25.56 -28.58 65.31
C LEU A 9 25.22 -27.52 64.24
N ALA A 10 23.92 -27.29 64.01
CA ALA A 10 23.30 -26.25 63.18
C ALA A 10 23.01 -26.59 61.69
N VAL A 11 22.06 -27.51 61.49
CA VAL A 11 21.05 -27.37 60.43
C VAL A 11 20.05 -26.32 60.92
N LEU A 12 20.11 -25.10 60.36
CA LEU A 12 19.02 -24.11 60.22
C LEU A 12 19.62 -22.78 59.74
N ALA A 13 18.95 -22.14 58.77
CA ALA A 13 19.25 -20.84 58.17
C ALA A 13 20.20 -20.79 56.94
N VAL A 14 19.78 -21.41 55.82
CA VAL A 14 20.03 -20.85 54.48
C VAL A 14 18.70 -20.80 53.73
N GLY A 15 17.88 -19.84 54.12
CA GLY A 15 16.55 -19.59 53.58
C GLY A 15 16.14 -18.14 53.80
N ALA A 16 17.07 -17.20 53.59
CA ALA A 16 16.81 -15.76 53.66
C ALA A 16 17.95 -14.96 53.00
N LEU A 17 18.23 -15.20 51.71
CA LEU A 17 19.13 -14.33 50.93
C LEU A 17 18.93 -14.49 49.40
N VAL A 18 17.66 -14.54 48.95
CA VAL A 18 17.26 -14.33 47.53
C VAL A 18 15.91 -13.58 47.46
N ALA A 19 15.69 -12.63 48.39
CA ALA A 19 14.46 -11.83 48.42
C ALA A 19 14.74 -10.35 48.73
N ALA A 20 15.86 -9.81 48.24
CA ALA A 20 16.21 -8.40 48.38
C ALA A 20 16.52 -7.75 47.02
N ASP A 21 15.76 -8.10 45.98
CA ASP A 21 15.78 -7.38 44.69
C ASP A 21 14.39 -7.29 44.02
N ARG A 22 13.31 -7.45 44.81
CA ARG A 22 11.93 -7.21 44.39
C ARG A 22 11.28 -6.08 45.19
N LEU A 23 12.03 -5.00 45.41
CA LEU A 23 11.37 -3.73 45.65
C LEU A 23 10.70 -3.31 44.33
N PRO A 24 9.40 -2.94 44.31
CA PRO A 24 8.84 -2.29 43.15
C PRO A 24 9.73 -1.08 42.87
N ARG A 25 10.39 -1.05 41.70
CA ARG A 25 10.88 0.22 41.17
C ARG A 25 9.68 1.15 41.22
N ALA A 26 9.77 2.22 42.00
CA ALA A 26 8.78 3.28 41.95
C ALA A 26 8.55 3.59 40.48
N SER A 27 7.35 3.31 39.97
CA SER A 27 6.95 3.75 38.65
C SER A 27 7.24 5.23 38.64
N ALA A 28 8.14 5.70 37.77
CA ALA A 28 8.26 7.12 37.52
C ALA A 28 6.83 7.62 37.26
N ALA A 29 6.38 8.65 37.97
CA ALA A 29 5.07 9.22 37.74
C ALA A 29 4.96 9.53 36.25
N GLU A 30 3.90 9.03 35.60
CA GLU A 30 3.68 9.32 34.19
C GLU A 30 3.66 10.84 33.99
N PRO A 31 4.32 11.37 32.94
CA PRO A 31 4.37 12.81 32.73
C PRO A 31 2.96 13.38 32.59
N GLU A 32 2.72 14.56 33.16
CA GLU A 32 1.43 15.24 33.01
C GLU A 32 1.23 15.61 31.54
N VAL A 33 0.31 14.92 30.86
CA VAL A 33 0.00 15.11 29.44
C VAL A 33 -1.35 15.79 29.19
N ALA A 34 -2.14 16.02 30.25
CA ALA A 34 -3.44 16.68 30.12
C ALA A 34 -3.29 18.12 29.63
N GLY A 35 -4.22 18.55 28.77
CA GLY A 35 -4.24 19.88 28.16
C GLY A 35 -4.36 19.84 26.63
N ASN A 36 -4.23 21.01 26.00
CA ASN A 36 -4.29 21.13 24.55
C ASN A 36 -2.88 21.07 23.94
N TRP A 37 -2.78 20.38 22.81
CA TRP A 37 -1.55 20.15 22.08
C TRP A 37 -1.74 20.51 20.61
N LEU A 38 -0.91 21.41 20.11
CA LEU A 38 -0.83 21.74 18.70
C LEU A 38 -0.03 20.66 17.97
N LEU A 39 -0.69 19.90 17.09
CA LEU A 39 -0.04 18.97 16.17
C LEU A 39 0.43 19.73 14.94
N THR A 40 1.74 19.83 14.75
CA THR A 40 2.35 20.32 13.51
C THR A 40 3.12 19.23 12.80
N THR A 41 3.21 19.34 11.47
CA THR A 41 4.15 18.57 10.66
C THR A 41 5.11 19.50 9.92
N SER A 42 6.31 19.02 9.64
CA SER A 42 7.31 19.70 8.82
C SER A 42 7.72 18.79 7.66
N PRO A 43 6.95 18.80 6.55
CA PRO A 43 7.26 17.97 5.38
C PRO A 43 8.59 18.37 4.72
N ARG A 44 9.00 19.64 4.88
CA ARG A 44 10.30 20.18 4.47
C ARG A 44 10.73 21.29 5.42
N ALA A 45 12.03 21.47 5.58
CA ALA A 45 12.61 22.60 6.30
C ALA A 45 12.10 23.93 5.73
N GLY A 46 11.90 24.92 6.60
CA GLY A 46 11.31 26.20 6.23
C GLY A 46 9.79 26.28 6.41
N ILE A 47 9.09 25.15 6.58
CA ILE A 47 7.63 25.12 6.73
C ILE A 47 7.21 24.17 7.86
N GLU A 48 6.38 24.67 8.76
CA GLU A 48 5.55 23.87 9.65
C GLU A 48 4.07 24.11 9.33
N GLN A 49 3.30 23.03 9.22
CA GLN A 49 1.87 23.06 8.96
C GLN A 49 1.12 22.49 10.16
N ALA A 50 0.18 23.26 10.71
CA ALA A 50 -0.71 22.81 11.77
C ALA A 50 -1.79 21.88 11.19
N TYR A 51 -1.93 20.72 11.80
CA TYR A 51 -2.92 19.71 11.43
C TYR A 51 -4.13 19.75 12.34
N ALA A 52 -3.91 19.90 13.65
CA ALA A 52 -4.99 19.92 14.63
C ALA A 52 -4.54 20.49 15.97
N ILE A 53 -5.52 20.94 16.75
CA ILE A 53 -5.40 21.02 18.21
C ILE A 53 -5.99 19.74 18.79
N ILE A 54 -5.17 18.99 19.51
CA ILE A 54 -5.54 17.76 20.20
C ILE A 54 -5.74 18.09 21.67
N LYS A 55 -6.93 17.83 22.19
CA LYS A 55 -7.23 17.92 23.62
C LYS A 55 -6.99 16.56 24.27
N VAL A 56 -6.14 16.52 25.29
CA VAL A 56 -5.87 15.33 26.10
C VAL A 56 -6.50 15.52 27.48
N GLU A 57 -7.34 14.58 27.89
CA GLU A 57 -8.04 14.58 29.17
C GLU A 57 -7.79 13.26 29.91
N LEU A 58 -7.81 13.28 31.25
CA LEU A 58 -7.75 12.07 32.04
C LEU A 58 -9.17 11.56 32.28
N LYS A 59 -9.47 10.36 31.77
CA LYS A 59 -10.71 9.64 32.06
C LYS A 59 -10.36 8.34 32.75
N ASP A 60 -10.88 8.16 33.97
CA ASP A 60 -10.59 7.00 34.83
C ASP A 60 -9.08 6.81 35.06
N GLY A 61 -8.35 7.93 35.21
CA GLY A 61 -6.90 7.95 35.40
C GLY A 61 -6.08 7.64 34.13
N LYS A 62 -6.72 7.43 32.98
CA LYS A 62 -6.06 7.16 31.69
C LYS A 62 -6.20 8.34 30.73
N PRO A 63 -5.14 8.73 30.01
CA PRO A 63 -5.23 9.81 29.06
C PRO A 63 -6.06 9.39 27.82
N GLN A 64 -7.00 10.24 27.43
CA GLN A 64 -7.78 10.13 26.21
C GLN A 64 -7.62 11.40 25.39
N ALA A 65 -7.49 11.26 24.07
CA ALA A 65 -7.29 12.38 23.17
C ALA A 65 -8.47 12.55 22.21
N SER A 66 -8.84 13.79 21.97
CA SER A 66 -9.84 14.20 20.98
C SER A 66 -9.32 15.36 20.14
N VAL A 67 -9.87 15.54 18.93
CA VAL A 67 -9.54 16.69 18.08
C VAL A 67 -10.48 17.83 18.42
N LEU A 68 -9.91 18.94 18.90
CA LEU A 68 -10.65 20.15 19.25
C LEU A 68 -10.88 21.06 18.03
N HIS A 69 -9.86 21.16 17.17
CA HIS A 69 -9.94 21.94 15.94
C HIS A 69 -9.00 21.37 14.86
N SER A 70 -9.36 21.55 13.58
CA SER A 70 -8.54 21.21 12.41
C SER A 70 -8.65 22.34 11.39
N PRO A 71 -7.56 23.07 11.07
CA PRO A 71 -7.61 24.20 10.14
C PRO A 71 -7.66 23.76 8.67
N LEU A 72 -7.42 22.48 8.37
CA LEU A 72 -7.39 21.95 7.01
C LEU A 72 -8.81 21.69 6.49
N LYS A 73 -9.25 22.55 5.56
CA LYS A 73 -10.60 22.48 4.97
C LYS A 73 -10.87 21.09 4.38
N GLY A 74 -11.96 20.46 4.84
CA GLY A 74 -12.40 19.13 4.38
C GLY A 74 -11.72 17.95 5.08
N LEU A 75 -10.71 18.19 5.94
CA LEU A 75 -10.07 17.14 6.72
C LEU A 75 -10.89 16.84 7.99
N LYS A 76 -11.47 15.65 8.08
CA LYS A 76 -12.12 15.13 9.30
C LYS A 76 -11.15 14.23 10.07
N LEU A 77 -10.35 14.84 10.93
CA LEU A 77 -9.40 14.12 11.78
C LEU A 77 -10.07 13.71 13.10
N SER A 78 -9.88 12.46 13.51
CA SER A 78 -10.10 12.00 14.88
C SER A 78 -8.89 11.24 15.38
N VAL A 79 -8.76 11.12 16.70
CA VAL A 79 -7.68 10.38 17.37
C VAL A 79 -8.24 9.10 17.97
N SER A 80 -7.46 8.03 17.91
CA SER A 80 -7.75 6.72 18.51
C SER A 80 -6.46 6.10 19.05
N LYS A 81 -6.57 5.15 19.97
CA LYS A 81 -5.42 4.46 20.60
C LYS A 81 -4.34 5.41 21.15
N PHE A 82 -4.76 6.52 21.74
CA PHE A 82 -3.83 7.41 22.41
C PHE A 82 -3.18 6.69 23.60
N ALA A 83 -1.85 6.70 23.66
CA ALA A 83 -1.10 6.06 24.73
C ALA A 83 0.15 6.88 25.09
N VAL A 84 0.48 6.85 26.37
CA VAL A 84 1.70 7.43 26.94
C VAL A 84 2.46 6.30 27.64
N SER A 85 3.76 6.18 27.36
CA SER A 85 4.62 5.20 28.01
C SER A 85 5.98 5.84 28.28
N GLY A 86 6.27 6.14 29.55
CA GLY A 86 7.42 6.97 29.91
C GLY A 86 7.32 8.34 29.23
N THR A 87 8.32 8.70 28.43
CA THR A 87 8.33 9.94 27.64
C THR A 87 7.67 9.80 26.27
N THR A 88 7.26 8.59 25.86
CA THR A 88 6.74 8.34 24.52
C THR A 88 5.24 8.60 24.45
N ILE A 89 4.81 9.36 23.45
CA ILE A 89 3.40 9.59 23.10
C ILE A 89 3.13 8.92 21.75
N THR A 90 2.03 8.17 21.67
CA THR A 90 1.56 7.56 20.42
C THR A 90 0.05 7.74 20.25
N PHE A 91 -0.40 7.85 19.01
CA PHE A 91 -1.82 7.71 18.67
C PHE A 91 -2.02 7.38 17.19
N ASP A 92 -3.15 6.74 16.89
CA ASP A 92 -3.66 6.52 15.53
C ASP A 92 -4.69 7.59 15.17
N SER A 93 -4.84 7.91 13.88
CA SER A 93 -5.84 8.85 13.39
C SER A 93 -6.83 8.23 12.40
N SER A 94 -8.00 8.86 12.24
CA SER A 94 -9.03 8.45 11.26
C SER A 94 -8.56 8.41 9.81
N ILE A 95 -7.45 9.09 9.49
CA ILE A 95 -6.88 9.15 8.13
C ILE A 95 -5.81 8.07 7.89
N GLY A 96 -5.65 7.12 8.82
CA GLY A 96 -4.67 6.05 8.73
C GLY A 96 -3.22 6.50 8.97
N TRP A 97 -3.03 7.70 9.51
CA TRP A 97 -1.72 8.19 9.95
C TRP A 97 -1.58 7.97 11.46
N ALA A 98 -0.35 7.74 11.92
CA ALA A 98 -0.07 7.61 13.34
C ALA A 98 1.00 8.61 13.77
N PHE A 99 0.87 9.12 14.99
CA PHE A 99 1.90 9.89 15.66
C PHE A 99 2.73 8.98 16.56
N GLU A 100 4.04 9.17 16.54
CA GLU A 100 4.97 8.58 17.49
C GLU A 100 6.05 9.62 17.81
N GLY A 101 6.17 10.01 19.07
CA GLY A 101 7.13 11.02 19.50
C GLY A 101 7.53 10.90 20.96
N SER A 102 8.59 11.62 21.33
CA SER A 102 9.12 11.66 22.69
C SER A 102 9.02 13.07 23.26
N LEU A 103 8.48 13.17 24.48
CA LEU A 103 8.44 14.40 25.27
C LEU A 103 9.85 14.87 25.60
N ASP A 104 10.03 16.18 25.50
CA ASP A 104 11.21 16.87 25.99
C ASP A 104 11.27 16.84 27.52
N ARG A 105 12.41 17.23 28.09
CA ARG A 105 12.59 17.26 29.55
C ARG A 105 11.59 18.19 30.25
N GLY A 106 11.06 19.19 29.55
CA GLY A 106 10.08 20.13 30.08
C GLY A 106 8.63 19.63 30.01
N GLY A 107 8.34 18.51 29.32
CA GLY A 107 6.99 18.02 29.09
C GLY A 107 6.10 18.99 28.28
N LYS A 108 6.72 19.90 27.51
CA LYS A 108 6.03 20.95 26.75
C LYS A 108 5.98 20.66 25.26
N VAL A 109 6.94 19.89 24.76
CA VAL A 109 7.04 19.53 23.34
C VAL A 109 7.31 18.03 23.24
N ALA A 110 6.51 17.32 22.45
CA ALA A 110 6.87 15.99 21.99
C ALA A 110 7.38 16.09 20.54
N VAL A 111 8.62 15.69 20.30
CA VAL A 111 9.19 15.64 18.94
C VAL A 111 9.08 14.22 18.41
N GLY A 112 8.59 14.07 17.18
CA GLY A 112 8.27 12.77 16.63
C GLY A 112 7.95 12.79 15.15
N SER A 113 7.11 11.87 14.72
CA SER A 113 6.62 11.81 13.35
C SER A 113 5.13 11.61 13.31
N PHE A 114 4.50 12.11 12.24
CA PHE A 114 3.07 11.92 11.96
C PHE A 114 2.90 11.55 10.49
N GLY A 115 2.36 10.37 10.23
CA GLY A 115 2.19 9.91 8.86
C GLY A 115 1.94 8.41 8.74
N SER A 116 1.93 7.96 7.48
CA SER A 116 1.95 6.55 7.11
C SER A 116 3.37 6.11 6.75
N ASP A 117 3.58 4.82 6.50
CA ASP A 117 4.88 4.32 6.03
C ASP A 117 5.25 4.83 4.62
N GLN A 118 4.27 5.35 3.89
CA GLN A 118 4.47 5.94 2.56
C GLN A 118 4.80 7.43 2.64
N LEU A 119 4.22 8.13 3.60
CA LEU A 119 4.36 9.56 3.79
C LEU A 119 4.67 9.88 5.26
N PRO A 120 5.84 9.46 5.77
CA PRO A 120 6.26 9.80 7.10
C PRO A 120 6.70 11.27 7.12
N ASN A 121 6.06 12.10 7.95
CA ASN A 121 6.47 13.50 8.15
C ASN A 121 7.09 13.67 9.54
N ARG A 122 8.07 14.57 9.64
CA ARG A 122 8.50 15.10 10.93
C ARG A 122 7.31 15.80 11.57
N ALA A 123 7.13 15.62 12.86
CA ALA A 123 6.00 16.20 13.57
C ALA A 123 6.38 16.64 14.99
N LYS A 124 5.54 17.51 15.55
CA LYS A 124 5.62 17.92 16.93
C LYS A 124 4.23 17.99 17.53
N LEU A 125 4.13 17.70 18.82
CA LEU A 125 3.04 18.14 19.68
C LEU A 125 3.60 19.23 20.58
N THR A 126 3.04 20.44 20.50
CA THR A 126 3.46 21.56 21.33
C THR A 126 2.31 21.96 22.24
N ARG A 127 2.52 22.04 23.57
CA ARG A 127 1.50 22.54 24.49
C ARG A 127 0.99 23.92 24.04
N THR A 128 -0.31 24.12 24.12
CA THR A 128 -0.95 25.38 23.73
C THR A 128 -2.18 25.64 24.59
N ASP A 129 -2.53 26.91 24.79
CA ASP A 129 -3.79 27.29 25.44
C ASP A 129 -4.91 27.55 24.40
N LYS A 130 -4.58 27.45 23.10
CA LYS A 130 -5.54 27.66 22.02
C LYS A 130 -6.56 26.54 21.96
N THR A 131 -7.77 26.89 21.57
CA THR A 131 -8.85 25.95 21.24
C THR A 131 -9.17 25.91 19.75
N GLU A 132 -8.76 26.94 19.01
CA GLU A 132 -8.92 27.08 17.56
C GLU A 132 -7.66 27.68 16.92
N LEU A 133 -7.58 27.62 15.59
CA LEU A 133 -6.51 28.18 14.76
C LEU A 133 -7.12 28.97 13.62
N THR A 134 -6.58 30.15 13.34
CA THR A 134 -6.88 30.88 12.11
C THR A 134 -6.15 30.27 10.91
N ALA A 135 -6.55 30.65 9.69
CA ALA A 135 -5.87 30.19 8.47
C ALA A 135 -4.40 30.63 8.42
N ASP A 136 -4.07 31.81 8.95
CA ASP A 136 -2.70 32.34 8.96
C ASP A 136 -1.83 31.63 10.01
N GLU A 137 -2.42 31.15 11.10
CA GLU A 137 -1.73 30.34 12.11
C GLU A 137 -1.52 28.89 11.68
N ALA A 138 -2.16 28.45 10.59
CA ALA A 138 -2.06 27.09 10.10
C ALA A 138 -0.70 26.80 9.44
N ILE A 139 0.04 27.82 9.02
CA ILE A 139 1.33 27.67 8.34
C ILE A 139 2.35 28.61 8.98
N ALA A 140 3.34 28.04 9.65
CA ALA A 140 4.53 28.78 10.06
C ALA A 140 5.64 28.62 9.03
N LYS A 141 6.22 29.74 8.59
CA LYS A 141 7.38 29.76 7.69
C LYS A 141 8.61 30.24 8.43
N THR A 142 9.74 29.61 8.16
CA THR A 142 11.05 30.06 8.62
C THR A 142 11.90 30.43 7.42
N ASP A 143 12.85 31.34 7.63
CA ASP A 143 13.73 31.80 6.56
C ASP A 143 14.51 30.64 5.98
N VAL A 144 14.43 30.50 4.66
CA VAL A 144 15.13 29.47 3.91
C VAL A 144 16.51 30.01 3.56
N PRO A 145 17.61 29.33 3.92
CA PRO A 145 18.94 29.73 3.52
C PRO A 145 19.04 29.97 2.00
N ALA A 146 19.75 31.02 1.59
CA ALA A 146 19.89 31.39 0.18
C ALA A 146 20.27 30.20 -0.74
N PRO A 147 21.28 29.37 -0.42
CA PRO A 147 21.61 28.21 -1.25
C PRO A 147 20.49 27.16 -1.28
N ALA A 148 19.79 26.94 -0.17
CA ALA A 148 18.62 26.04 -0.12
C ALA A 148 17.45 26.57 -0.96
N ALA A 149 17.17 27.88 -0.90
CA ALA A 149 16.12 28.53 -1.68
C ALA A 149 16.41 28.45 -3.18
N GLN A 150 17.66 28.67 -3.59
CA GLN A 150 18.09 28.54 -4.97
C GLN A 150 18.02 27.09 -5.46
N ALA A 151 18.43 26.12 -4.65
CA ALA A 151 18.30 24.70 -4.96
C ALA A 151 16.83 24.29 -5.16
N GLN A 152 15.94 24.73 -4.26
CA GLN A 152 14.49 24.49 -4.37
C GLN A 152 13.90 25.09 -5.65
N LYS A 153 14.28 26.32 -6.01
CA LYS A 153 13.84 26.99 -7.24
C LYS A 153 14.24 26.22 -8.48
N LEU A 154 15.51 25.80 -8.57
CA LEU A 154 16.02 25.05 -9.73
C LEU A 154 15.37 23.68 -9.86
N ASN A 155 15.23 22.94 -8.76
CA ASN A 155 14.59 21.63 -8.76
C ASN A 155 13.09 21.70 -9.13
N ALA A 156 12.39 22.77 -8.76
CA ALA A 156 10.96 22.93 -9.06
C ALA A 156 10.68 23.39 -10.50
N ALA A 157 11.63 24.03 -11.17
CA ALA A 157 11.44 24.66 -12.48
C ALA A 157 10.97 23.71 -13.62
N PRO A 158 11.42 22.44 -13.74
CA PRO A 158 11.04 21.57 -14.85
C PRO A 158 9.57 21.12 -14.82
N LEU A 159 8.98 20.92 -13.64
CA LEU A 159 7.68 20.26 -13.51
C LEU A 159 6.51 21.07 -14.08
N PRO A 160 6.36 22.39 -13.81
CA PRO A 160 5.33 23.20 -14.44
C PRO A 160 5.40 23.19 -15.97
N LEU A 161 6.61 23.20 -16.54
CA LEU A 161 6.83 23.15 -17.99
C LEU A 161 6.36 21.81 -18.58
N ARG A 162 6.67 20.68 -17.93
CA ARG A 162 6.16 19.35 -18.34
C ARG A 162 4.64 19.28 -18.24
N ASN A 163 4.07 19.78 -17.14
CA ASN A 163 2.62 19.79 -16.95
C ASN A 163 1.90 20.66 -17.99
N GLN A 164 2.48 21.80 -18.36
CA GLN A 164 1.99 22.63 -19.46
C GLN A 164 2.08 21.89 -20.79
N ALA A 165 3.21 21.25 -21.09
CA ALA A 165 3.39 20.48 -22.32
C ALA A 165 2.36 19.35 -22.47
N MET A 166 2.05 18.64 -21.38
CA MET A 166 1.07 17.55 -21.38
C MET A 166 -0.38 18.02 -21.63
N ARG A 167 -0.68 19.29 -21.34
CA ARG A 167 -2.00 19.91 -21.58
C ARG A 167 -2.09 20.64 -22.91
N GLU A 168 -0.95 20.91 -23.54
CA GLU A 168 -0.86 21.62 -24.80
C GLU A 168 -1.30 20.72 -25.96
N LYS A 169 -2.22 21.24 -26.78
CA LYS A 169 -2.78 20.55 -27.95
C LYS A 169 -1.92 20.77 -29.19
N ASP A 170 -1.25 21.92 -29.26
CA ASP A 170 -0.36 22.26 -30.37
C ASP A 170 0.96 21.50 -30.26
N ALA A 171 1.28 20.72 -31.30
CA ALA A 171 2.44 19.83 -31.29
C ALA A 171 3.78 20.60 -31.19
N GLN A 172 3.86 21.79 -31.80
CA GLN A 172 5.07 22.62 -31.79
C GLN A 172 5.30 23.23 -30.41
N LYS A 173 4.29 23.89 -29.83
CA LYS A 173 4.36 24.47 -28.48
C LYS A 173 4.65 23.41 -27.42
N ARG A 174 4.05 22.22 -27.55
CA ARG A 174 4.37 21.07 -26.70
C ARG A 174 5.85 20.70 -26.80
N GLY A 175 6.40 20.65 -28.02
CA GLY A 175 7.83 20.41 -28.25
C GLY A 175 8.72 21.46 -27.58
N GLU A 176 8.39 22.74 -27.72
CA GLU A 176 9.12 23.85 -27.09
C GLU A 176 9.09 23.79 -25.55
N LEU A 177 7.93 23.50 -24.95
CA LEU A 177 7.79 23.34 -23.50
C LEU A 177 8.60 22.16 -22.98
N MET A 178 8.62 21.04 -23.71
CA MET A 178 9.46 19.88 -23.38
C MET A 178 10.96 20.19 -23.49
N ALA A 179 11.37 20.96 -24.49
CA ALA A 179 12.75 21.42 -24.63
C ALA A 179 13.17 22.34 -23.47
N LYS A 180 12.31 23.30 -23.09
CA LYS A 180 12.52 24.17 -21.91
C LYS A 180 12.61 23.36 -20.62
N ALA A 181 11.71 22.38 -20.42
CA ALA A 181 11.75 21.50 -19.27
C ALA A 181 13.06 20.70 -19.19
N THR A 182 13.57 20.25 -20.34
CA THR A 182 14.85 19.54 -20.46
C THR A 182 16.03 20.45 -20.12
N ALA A 183 16.03 21.69 -20.63
CA ALA A 183 17.06 22.68 -20.31
C ALA A 183 17.07 23.04 -18.81
N ALA A 184 15.89 23.29 -18.22
CA ALA A 184 15.75 23.56 -16.79
C ALA A 184 16.21 22.35 -15.94
N GLN A 185 15.92 21.12 -16.39
CA GLN A 185 16.41 19.91 -15.73
C GLN A 185 17.94 19.83 -15.78
N LYS A 186 18.55 20.13 -16.92
CA LYS A 186 20.01 20.12 -17.09
C LYS A 186 20.67 21.14 -16.15
N GLU A 187 20.14 22.37 -16.10
CA GLU A 187 20.64 23.39 -15.18
C GLU A 187 20.53 22.95 -13.72
N ALA A 188 19.40 22.37 -13.33
CA ALA A 188 19.24 21.83 -11.98
C ALA A 188 20.23 20.69 -11.71
N ASP A 189 20.42 19.77 -12.66
CA ASP A 189 21.35 18.65 -12.53
C ASP A 189 22.80 19.13 -12.30
N GLU A 190 23.20 20.23 -12.94
CA GLU A 190 24.54 20.82 -12.81
C GLU A 190 24.74 21.62 -11.52
N LYS A 191 23.80 22.51 -11.16
CA LYS A 191 24.02 23.50 -10.09
C LYS A 191 23.57 23.03 -8.70
N VAL A 192 22.48 22.27 -8.62
CA VAL A 192 21.87 21.90 -7.33
C VAL A 192 22.84 21.13 -6.42
N PRO A 193 23.64 20.16 -6.89
CA PRO A 193 24.56 19.43 -6.01
C PRO A 193 25.56 20.34 -5.28
N GLY A 194 26.03 21.42 -5.93
CA GLY A 194 26.91 22.40 -5.28
C GLY A 194 26.21 23.17 -4.17
N LEU A 195 25.00 23.68 -4.46
CA LEU A 195 24.18 24.42 -3.50
C LEU A 195 23.80 23.57 -2.27
N LEU A 196 23.50 22.29 -2.46
CA LEU A 196 23.19 21.39 -1.34
C LEU A 196 24.41 21.11 -0.46
N ARG A 197 25.62 21.02 -1.04
CA ARG A 197 26.86 20.91 -0.26
C ARG A 197 27.16 22.18 0.53
N GLU A 198 26.89 23.35 -0.05
CA GLU A 198 26.97 24.63 0.66
C GLU A 198 26.01 24.65 1.86
N VAL A 199 24.77 24.20 1.69
CA VAL A 199 23.81 24.04 2.81
C VAL A 199 24.35 23.11 3.91
N LEU A 200 24.96 21.98 3.51
CA LEU A 200 25.55 21.04 4.47
C LEU A 200 26.74 21.61 5.24
N SER A 201 27.57 22.43 4.58
CA SER A 201 28.70 23.12 5.20
C SER A 201 28.22 24.19 6.18
N ASP A 202 27.36 25.08 5.72
CA ASP A 202 27.11 26.37 6.39
C ASP A 202 25.92 26.30 7.35
N HIS A 203 25.05 25.29 7.18
CA HIS A 203 23.83 25.12 7.97
C HIS A 203 23.70 23.71 8.57
N LYS A 204 24.83 23.08 8.90
CA LYS A 204 24.96 21.69 9.37
C LYS A 204 24.03 21.28 10.51
N ASP A 205 23.63 22.23 11.36
CA ASP A 205 22.79 22.00 12.55
C ASP A 205 21.29 22.28 12.34
N THR A 206 20.90 22.60 11.12
CA THR A 206 19.50 22.90 10.76
C THR A 206 18.81 21.73 10.06
N LEU A 207 17.48 21.79 9.95
CA LEU A 207 16.73 20.84 9.13
C LEU A 207 17.03 20.95 7.64
N PHE A 208 17.58 22.08 7.19
CA PHE A 208 18.01 22.24 5.80
C PHE A 208 19.18 21.31 5.47
N ALA A 209 20.07 21.02 6.42
CA ALA A 209 21.15 20.05 6.22
C ALA A 209 20.60 18.62 6.05
N LEU A 210 19.61 18.21 6.84
CA LEU A 210 18.94 16.90 6.66
C LEU A 210 18.26 16.81 5.28
N ASP A 211 17.51 17.83 4.90
CA ASP A 211 16.83 17.86 3.60
C ASP A 211 17.84 17.85 2.43
N ALA A 212 18.96 18.58 2.57
CA ALA A 212 20.03 18.58 1.59
C ALA A 212 20.74 17.24 1.45
N ALA A 213 20.98 16.53 2.56
CA ALA A 213 21.57 15.20 2.55
C ALA A 213 20.66 14.18 1.85
N LEU A 214 19.37 14.18 2.18
CA LEU A 214 18.37 13.31 1.54
C LEU A 214 18.29 13.58 0.04
N GLU A 215 18.29 14.85 -0.37
CA GLU A 215 18.21 15.23 -1.78
C GLU A 215 19.49 14.85 -2.56
N LEU A 216 20.69 15.06 -1.99
CA LEU A 216 21.94 14.64 -2.62
C LEU A 216 21.97 13.13 -2.89
N VAL A 217 21.53 12.33 -1.92
CA VAL A 217 21.45 10.87 -2.06
C VAL A 217 20.42 10.47 -3.12
N ARG A 218 19.22 11.06 -3.10
CA ARG A 218 18.13 10.74 -4.04
C ARG A 218 18.44 11.11 -5.49
N ARG A 219 19.24 12.14 -5.71
CA ARG A 219 19.68 12.56 -7.05
C ARG A 219 20.59 11.54 -7.75
N GLY A 220 21.08 10.54 -7.03
CA GLY A 220 21.78 9.41 -7.62
C GLY A 220 23.09 9.83 -8.28
N ALA A 221 23.37 9.23 -9.45
CA ALA A 221 24.59 9.50 -10.23
C ALA A 221 24.80 10.99 -10.57
N LYS A 222 23.73 11.80 -10.62
CA LYS A 222 23.79 13.24 -10.91
C LYS A 222 24.51 14.03 -9.83
N SER A 223 24.49 13.55 -8.58
CA SER A 223 25.20 14.18 -7.47
C SER A 223 26.71 13.89 -7.48
N LYS A 224 27.15 12.90 -8.27
CA LYS A 224 28.55 12.45 -8.35
C LYS A 224 29.15 12.15 -6.97
N LEU A 225 28.37 11.51 -6.10
CA LEU A 225 28.81 11.19 -4.74
C LEU A 225 30.00 10.22 -4.79
N THR A 226 30.99 10.44 -3.93
CA THR A 226 32.01 9.44 -3.61
C THR A 226 31.48 8.44 -2.58
N ALA A 227 32.16 7.32 -2.40
CA ALA A 227 31.82 6.35 -1.36
C ALA A 227 31.87 6.97 0.05
N ASP A 228 32.88 7.80 0.31
CA ASP A 228 33.06 8.51 1.58
C ASP A 228 31.97 9.55 1.81
N GLU A 229 31.67 10.36 0.80
CA GLU A 229 30.60 11.36 0.87
C GLU A 229 29.25 10.67 1.13
N ALA A 230 28.93 9.59 0.41
CA ALA A 230 27.72 8.82 0.63
C ALA A 230 27.65 8.25 2.05
N GLY A 231 28.76 7.76 2.59
CA GLY A 231 28.84 7.27 3.97
C GLY A 231 28.55 8.36 5.01
N GLN A 232 29.12 9.56 4.82
CA GLN A 232 28.88 10.72 5.68
C GLN A 232 27.43 11.19 5.61
N LEU A 233 26.83 11.25 4.42
CA LEU A 233 25.44 11.63 4.25
C LEU A 233 24.48 10.65 4.92
N LEU A 234 24.71 9.33 4.77
CA LEU A 234 23.90 8.31 5.43
C LEU A 234 23.99 8.41 6.96
N ALA A 235 25.19 8.61 7.51
CA ALA A 235 25.39 8.79 8.94
C ALA A 235 24.67 10.05 9.47
N LEU A 236 24.75 11.16 8.72
CA LEU A 236 24.04 12.40 9.06
C LEU A 236 22.52 12.20 9.05
N ILE A 237 21.99 11.50 8.03
CA ILE A 237 20.56 11.20 7.93
C ILE A 237 20.11 10.36 9.13
N GLU A 238 20.83 9.29 9.45
CA GLU A 238 20.52 8.42 10.60
C GLU A 238 20.52 9.22 11.91
N GLN A 239 21.57 10.00 12.14
CA GLN A 239 21.70 10.84 13.35
C GLN A 239 20.56 11.86 13.47
N ARG A 240 20.25 12.59 12.40
CA ARG A 240 19.27 13.70 12.43
C ARG A 240 17.83 13.20 12.46
N THR A 241 17.57 12.03 11.88
CA THR A 241 16.21 11.46 11.84
C THR A 241 15.85 10.74 13.14
N ALA A 242 16.84 10.27 13.93
CA ALA A 242 16.63 9.61 15.22
C ALA A 242 15.78 10.44 16.20
N GLY A 243 15.91 11.77 16.19
CA GLY A 243 15.13 12.67 17.05
C GLY A 243 13.62 12.69 16.75
N TYR A 244 13.18 12.14 15.62
CA TYR A 244 11.78 12.07 15.20
C TYR A 244 11.14 10.70 15.41
N GLY A 245 11.81 9.84 16.19
CA GLY A 245 11.34 8.50 16.53
C GLY A 245 11.88 7.41 15.59
N PRO A 246 11.95 6.16 16.09
CA PRO A 246 12.58 5.05 15.40
C PRO A 246 11.91 4.75 14.06
N ARG A 247 10.58 4.85 13.96
CA ARG A 247 9.84 4.64 12.70
C ARG A 247 10.27 5.61 11.60
N TYR A 248 10.33 6.91 11.90
CA TYR A 248 10.76 7.92 10.93
C TYR A 248 12.22 7.73 10.53
N ALA A 249 13.09 7.49 11.50
CA ALA A 249 14.50 7.25 11.27
C ALA A 249 14.75 6.05 10.37
N GLN A 250 14.09 4.93 10.67
CA GLN A 250 14.12 3.72 9.86
C GLN A 250 13.69 4.01 8.42
N LEU A 251 12.51 4.61 8.22
CA LEU A 251 11.94 4.85 6.89
C LEU A 251 12.78 5.82 6.03
N GLN A 252 13.31 6.90 6.60
CA GLN A 252 14.17 7.83 5.86
C GLN A 252 15.54 7.21 5.55
N THR A 253 16.13 6.50 6.50
CA THR A 253 17.45 5.89 6.32
C THR A 253 17.40 4.77 5.29
N ILE A 254 16.39 3.90 5.32
CA ILE A 254 16.27 2.85 4.29
C ILE A 254 16.02 3.44 2.90
N ALA A 255 15.20 4.49 2.78
CA ALA A 255 14.97 5.16 1.50
C ALA A 255 16.26 5.79 0.95
N ALA A 256 17.11 6.35 1.83
CA ALA A 256 18.42 6.84 1.45
C ALA A 256 19.34 5.69 1.00
N VAL A 257 19.39 4.58 1.74
CA VAL A 257 20.16 3.39 1.35
C VAL A 257 19.71 2.83 0.01
N GLU A 258 18.41 2.69 -0.25
CA GLU A 258 17.86 2.24 -1.53
C GLU A 258 18.32 3.13 -2.70
N ALA A 259 18.38 4.45 -2.51
CA ALA A 259 18.89 5.39 -3.50
C ALA A 259 20.43 5.28 -3.71
N VAL A 260 21.19 4.93 -2.68
CA VAL A 260 22.63 4.64 -2.80
C VAL A 260 22.86 3.31 -3.52
N VAL A 261 22.10 2.25 -3.20
CA VAL A 261 22.19 0.93 -3.85
C VAL A 261 22.01 1.01 -5.36
N ALA A 262 21.14 1.91 -5.84
CA ALA A 262 20.93 2.11 -7.27
C ALA A 262 22.19 2.61 -8.02
N GLN A 263 23.23 3.02 -7.31
CA GLN A 263 24.51 3.47 -7.86
C GLN A 263 25.58 2.39 -7.67
N LYS A 264 25.92 1.66 -8.74
CA LYS A 264 26.88 0.55 -8.68
C LYS A 264 28.22 0.92 -8.03
N ALA A 265 28.71 2.15 -8.23
CA ALA A 265 29.95 2.64 -7.62
C ALA A 265 29.89 2.79 -6.09
N LEU A 266 28.70 2.83 -5.49
CA LEU A 266 28.48 3.01 -4.06
C LEU A 266 27.98 1.75 -3.36
N ALA A 267 27.98 0.61 -4.06
CA ALA A 267 27.41 -0.65 -3.56
C ALA A 267 28.05 -1.09 -2.23
N GLY A 268 29.35 -0.84 -2.01
CA GLY A 268 30.02 -1.15 -0.73
C GLY A 268 29.46 -0.35 0.45
N THR A 269 29.32 0.97 0.29
CA THR A 269 28.71 1.85 1.30
C THR A 269 27.26 1.43 1.59
N ALA A 270 26.53 1.08 0.54
CA ALA A 270 25.13 0.69 0.65
C ALA A 270 24.95 -0.67 1.36
N GLU A 271 25.81 -1.66 1.08
CA GLU A 271 25.75 -2.99 1.70
C GLU A 271 25.91 -2.91 3.22
N GLY A 272 26.94 -2.19 3.69
CA GLY A 272 27.18 -2.03 5.12
C GLY A 272 26.06 -1.30 5.85
N ALA A 273 25.44 -0.29 5.21
CA ALA A 273 24.29 0.40 5.77
C ALA A 273 23.03 -0.50 5.80
N ALA A 274 22.76 -1.22 4.71
CA ALA A 274 21.63 -2.14 4.60
C ALA A 274 21.74 -3.31 5.60
N GLU A 275 22.94 -3.85 5.82
CA GLU A 275 23.17 -4.87 6.84
C GLU A 275 22.82 -4.37 8.24
N ARG A 276 23.29 -3.18 8.63
CA ARG A 276 22.96 -2.59 9.94
C ARG A 276 21.45 -2.42 10.12
N LEU A 277 20.77 -1.88 9.11
CA LEU A 277 19.31 -1.72 9.13
C LEU A 277 18.58 -3.06 9.24
N SER A 278 19.06 -4.10 8.55
CA SER A 278 18.43 -5.43 8.62
C SER A 278 18.49 -6.08 10.01
N LYS A 279 19.45 -5.64 10.84
CA LYS A 279 19.67 -6.12 12.22
C LYS A 279 19.15 -5.14 13.28
N ALA A 280 18.46 -4.06 12.88
CA ALA A 280 17.96 -3.06 13.81
C ALA A 280 16.93 -3.67 14.79
N ALA A 281 17.17 -3.47 16.08
CA ALA A 281 16.26 -3.93 17.13
C ALA A 281 14.89 -3.25 17.00
N GLY A 282 13.82 -4.01 17.25
CA GLY A 282 12.44 -3.50 17.19
C GLY A 282 11.91 -3.21 15.77
N ALA A 283 12.69 -3.46 14.72
CA ALA A 283 12.23 -3.30 13.35
C ALA A 283 11.17 -4.36 12.96
N SER A 284 10.15 -3.93 12.21
CA SER A 284 9.13 -4.84 11.69
C SER A 284 9.72 -5.86 10.71
N ALA A 285 8.99 -6.95 10.46
CA ALA A 285 9.40 -7.94 9.45
C ALA A 285 9.48 -7.30 8.05
N GLU A 286 8.53 -6.43 7.70
CA GLU A 286 8.50 -5.70 6.43
C GLU A 286 9.72 -4.77 6.28
N PHE A 287 10.08 -4.05 7.35
CA PHE A 287 11.27 -3.21 7.33
C PHE A 287 12.54 -4.03 7.11
N ARG A 288 12.69 -5.13 7.86
CA ARG A 288 13.83 -6.04 7.70
C ARG A 288 13.88 -6.62 6.28
N GLY A 289 12.74 -6.97 5.70
CA GLY A 289 12.66 -7.45 4.31
C GLY A 289 13.15 -6.41 3.30
N ARG A 290 12.78 -5.13 3.46
CA ARG A 290 13.31 -4.04 2.63
C ARG A 290 14.82 -3.86 2.78
N ALA A 291 15.33 -3.85 4.02
CA ALA A 291 16.76 -3.74 4.29
C ALA A 291 17.55 -4.92 3.69
N LEU A 292 17.07 -6.15 3.83
CA LEU A 292 17.68 -7.32 3.21
C LEU A 292 17.62 -7.25 1.68
N THR A 293 16.54 -6.75 1.09
CA THR A 293 16.42 -6.56 -0.37
C THR A 293 17.46 -5.57 -0.89
N ALA A 294 17.62 -4.43 -0.20
CA ALA A 294 18.67 -3.45 -0.52
C ALA A 294 20.06 -4.07 -0.38
N ARG A 295 20.29 -4.85 0.69
CA ARG A 295 21.55 -5.57 0.91
C ARG A 295 21.86 -6.57 -0.19
N LYS A 296 20.88 -7.39 -0.59
CA LYS A 296 21.01 -8.35 -1.70
C LYS A 296 21.43 -7.65 -2.99
N ALA A 297 20.74 -6.58 -3.35
CA ALA A 297 21.07 -5.82 -4.57
C ALA A 297 22.49 -5.20 -4.51
N ALA A 298 22.91 -4.73 -3.33
CA ALA A 298 24.28 -4.25 -3.12
C ALA A 298 25.32 -5.38 -3.28
N LEU A 299 25.07 -6.55 -2.69
CA LEU A 299 25.94 -7.73 -2.82
C LEU A 299 26.05 -8.20 -4.28
N GLU A 300 24.94 -8.20 -5.03
CA GLU A 300 24.93 -8.50 -6.47
C GLU A 300 25.78 -7.49 -7.26
N ALA A 301 25.64 -6.20 -6.97
CA ALA A 301 26.44 -5.15 -7.61
C ALA A 301 27.94 -5.27 -7.31
N LEU A 302 28.30 -5.82 -6.14
CA LEU A 302 29.68 -6.13 -5.71
C LEU A 302 30.21 -7.47 -6.25
N GLY A 303 29.40 -8.25 -6.97
CA GLY A 303 29.80 -9.58 -7.46
C GLY A 303 29.85 -10.66 -6.36
N ARG A 304 29.30 -10.41 -5.17
CA ARG A 304 29.25 -11.35 -4.03
C ARG A 304 28.02 -12.26 -4.13
N GLY A 305 27.99 -13.08 -5.18
CA GLY A 305 26.80 -13.88 -5.55
C GLY A 305 26.33 -14.86 -4.49
N ASP A 306 27.24 -15.54 -3.78
CA ASP A 306 26.85 -16.52 -2.76
C ASP A 306 26.29 -15.86 -1.50
N ASP A 307 26.82 -14.72 -1.09
CA ASP A 307 26.25 -13.90 -0.02
C ASP A 307 24.85 -13.39 -0.42
N ALA A 308 24.70 -12.93 -1.67
CA ALA A 308 23.39 -12.49 -2.19
C ALA A 308 22.36 -13.63 -2.18
N LYS A 309 22.76 -14.88 -2.50
CA LYS A 309 21.89 -16.06 -2.40
C LYS A 309 21.51 -16.37 -0.94
N ALA A 310 22.44 -16.25 0.00
CA ALA A 310 22.16 -16.44 1.42
C ALA A 310 21.12 -15.42 1.91
N VAL A 311 21.31 -14.14 1.59
CA VAL A 311 20.35 -13.08 1.90
C VAL A 311 19.01 -13.33 1.20
N ALA A 312 19.00 -13.83 -0.04
CA ALA A 312 17.75 -14.20 -0.72
C ALA A 312 16.99 -15.31 0.03
N GLY A 313 17.70 -16.29 0.61
CA GLY A 313 17.10 -17.32 1.46
C GLY A 313 16.50 -16.75 2.75
N GLU A 314 17.12 -15.75 3.36
CA GLU A 314 16.56 -15.03 4.50
C GLU A 314 15.30 -14.24 4.12
N ILE A 315 15.32 -13.53 3.00
CA ILE A 315 14.15 -12.81 2.45
C ILE A 315 13.00 -13.79 2.24
N ALA A 316 13.25 -14.94 1.61
CA ALA A 316 12.21 -15.93 1.33
C ALA A 316 11.54 -16.44 2.63
N LYS A 317 12.32 -16.74 3.67
CA LYS A 317 11.79 -17.15 4.98
C LYS A 317 10.96 -16.04 5.62
N LEU A 318 11.44 -14.80 5.56
CA LEU A 318 10.76 -13.64 6.12
C LEU A 318 9.45 -13.34 5.39
N GLU A 319 9.43 -13.48 4.06
CA GLU A 319 8.23 -13.33 3.24
C GLU A 319 7.14 -14.34 3.61
N VAL A 320 7.50 -15.60 3.85
CA VAL A 320 6.56 -16.63 4.34
C VAL A 320 5.98 -16.25 5.70
N GLN A 321 6.82 -15.74 6.62
CA GLN A 321 6.36 -15.27 7.91
C GLN A 321 5.37 -14.11 7.76
N ILE A 322 5.71 -13.08 6.97
CA ILE A 322 4.84 -11.92 6.74
C ILE A 322 3.53 -12.35 6.09
N ASP A 323 3.56 -13.24 5.10
CA ASP A 323 2.35 -13.77 4.45
C ASP A 323 1.45 -14.51 5.45
N THR A 324 2.04 -15.35 6.30
CA THR A 324 1.31 -16.09 7.34
C THR A 324 0.64 -15.14 8.32
N GLU A 325 1.38 -14.15 8.82
CA GLU A 325 0.84 -13.13 9.73
C GLU A 325 -0.25 -12.28 9.07
N TYR A 326 -0.08 -11.93 7.80
CA TYR A 326 -1.07 -11.18 7.03
C TYR A 326 -2.37 -11.96 6.88
N LEU A 327 -2.30 -13.22 6.43
CA LEU A 327 -3.48 -14.07 6.23
C LEU A 327 -4.24 -14.34 7.54
N ALA A 328 -3.53 -14.37 8.67
CA ALA A 328 -4.14 -14.49 9.99
C ALA A 328 -4.88 -13.21 10.45
N LYS A 329 -4.47 -12.04 9.95
CA LYS A 329 -4.98 -10.72 10.39
C LYS A 329 -5.93 -10.06 9.40
N VAL A 330 -6.00 -10.53 8.15
CA VAL A 330 -6.80 -9.91 7.08
C VAL A 330 -7.91 -10.87 6.60
N PRO A 331 -9.20 -10.45 6.61
CA PRO A 331 -9.70 -9.15 7.06
C PRO A 331 -9.57 -8.96 8.59
N PRO A 332 -9.48 -7.70 9.09
CA PRO A 332 -9.30 -7.40 10.51
C PRO A 332 -10.60 -7.53 11.32
N PHE A 333 -11.62 -8.19 10.76
CA PHE A 333 -12.93 -8.44 11.34
C PHE A 333 -13.41 -9.82 10.88
N LYS A 334 -14.37 -10.40 11.61
CA LYS A 334 -14.96 -11.69 11.24
C LYS A 334 -16.20 -11.46 10.37
N PRO A 335 -16.19 -11.86 9.08
CA PRO A 335 -17.38 -11.77 8.25
C PRO A 335 -18.48 -12.73 8.75
N THR A 336 -19.73 -12.29 8.68
CA THR A 336 -20.91 -13.12 8.96
C THR A 336 -21.19 -14.03 7.78
N ALA A 337 -21.21 -15.34 7.98
CA ALA A 337 -21.56 -16.30 6.94
C ALA A 337 -22.99 -16.08 6.43
N PHE A 338 -23.19 -16.19 5.12
CA PHE A 338 -24.51 -16.13 4.50
C PHE A 338 -25.36 -17.31 4.99
N ALA A 339 -26.52 -17.02 5.56
CA ALA A 339 -27.41 -18.02 6.16
C ALA A 339 -28.16 -18.87 5.12
N GLY A 340 -28.04 -18.53 3.83
CA GLY A 340 -28.88 -19.05 2.76
C GLY A 340 -30.03 -18.10 2.44
N ARG A 341 -30.64 -18.33 1.27
CA ARG A 341 -31.77 -17.55 0.75
C ARG A 341 -33.00 -17.80 1.61
N LYS A 342 -33.83 -16.76 1.78
CA LYS A 342 -35.11 -16.87 2.49
C LYS A 342 -36.17 -17.49 1.57
N ASP A 343 -36.22 -17.04 0.32
CA ASP A 343 -37.04 -17.63 -0.71
C ASP A 343 -36.34 -18.85 -1.32
N LYS A 344 -36.99 -20.02 -1.23
CA LYS A 344 -36.47 -21.28 -1.77
C LYS A 344 -36.55 -21.37 -3.30
N SER A 345 -37.34 -20.50 -3.93
CA SER A 345 -37.44 -20.40 -5.38
C SER A 345 -36.35 -19.51 -5.97
N ALA A 346 -35.77 -18.61 -5.15
CA ALA A 346 -34.70 -17.71 -5.57
C ALA A 346 -33.47 -18.47 -6.04
N ASN A 347 -32.98 -18.09 -7.21
CA ASN A 347 -31.91 -18.78 -7.93
C ASN A 347 -30.98 -17.83 -8.71
N ARG A 348 -31.18 -16.51 -8.61
CA ARG A 348 -30.28 -15.54 -9.23
C ARG A 348 -28.94 -15.50 -8.51
N VAL A 349 -27.83 -15.64 -9.24
CA VAL A 349 -26.49 -15.42 -8.69
C VAL A 349 -26.22 -13.92 -8.68
N ALA A 350 -25.76 -13.40 -7.54
CA ALA A 350 -25.26 -12.04 -7.46
C ALA A 350 -23.83 -11.99 -8.04
N VAL A 351 -23.50 -10.91 -8.75
CA VAL A 351 -22.16 -10.66 -9.27
C VAL A 351 -21.67 -9.33 -8.76
N LEU A 352 -20.49 -9.30 -8.15
CA LEU A 352 -19.77 -8.08 -7.83
C LEU A 352 -18.50 -7.98 -8.69
N GLU A 353 -18.48 -6.99 -9.57
CA GLU A 353 -17.30 -6.60 -10.34
C GLU A 353 -16.63 -5.41 -9.62
N LEU A 354 -15.42 -5.61 -9.12
CA LEU A 354 -14.60 -4.59 -8.46
C LEU A 354 -13.47 -4.14 -9.39
N PHE A 355 -13.48 -2.88 -9.78
CA PHE A 355 -12.35 -2.22 -10.42
C PHE A 355 -11.42 -1.63 -9.37
N THR A 356 -10.18 -2.10 -9.33
CA THR A 356 -9.20 -1.82 -8.28
C THR A 356 -7.81 -1.53 -8.86
N GLY A 357 -6.83 -1.33 -7.98
CA GLY A 357 -5.43 -1.24 -8.36
C GLY A 357 -4.49 -1.51 -7.19
N ALA A 358 -3.45 -2.30 -7.41
CA ALA A 358 -2.39 -2.57 -6.44
C ALA A 358 -1.61 -1.30 -6.05
N GLN A 359 -1.69 -0.24 -6.85
CA GLN A 359 -1.10 1.07 -6.54
C GLN A 359 -2.09 2.06 -5.90
N CYS A 360 -3.31 1.63 -5.56
CA CYS A 360 -4.40 2.48 -5.10
C CYS A 360 -4.63 2.35 -3.58
N PRO A 361 -4.07 3.24 -2.73
CA PRO A 361 -4.33 3.22 -1.28
C PRO A 361 -5.82 3.24 -0.88
N PRO A 362 -6.72 4.05 -1.50
CA PRO A 362 -8.13 4.00 -1.13
C PRO A 362 -8.84 2.72 -1.57
N CYS A 363 -8.23 1.87 -2.40
CA CYS A 363 -8.83 0.60 -2.81
C CYS A 363 -8.82 -0.45 -1.68
N VAL A 364 -7.92 -0.32 -0.69
CA VAL A 364 -7.70 -1.29 0.40
C VAL A 364 -8.99 -1.73 1.08
N ALA A 365 -9.86 -0.79 1.47
CA ALA A 365 -11.12 -1.14 2.13
C ALA A 365 -12.05 -1.98 1.24
N ALA A 366 -12.10 -1.68 -0.06
CA ALA A 366 -12.95 -2.37 -1.02
C ALA A 366 -12.41 -3.78 -1.32
N ASP A 367 -11.10 -3.92 -1.54
CA ASP A 367 -10.45 -5.23 -1.74
C ASP A 367 -10.62 -6.14 -0.52
N VAL A 368 -10.43 -5.62 0.70
CA VAL A 368 -10.56 -6.42 1.93
C VAL A 368 -12.03 -6.77 2.22
N ALA A 369 -12.97 -5.87 1.90
CA ALA A 369 -14.40 -6.18 1.96
C ALA A 369 -14.80 -7.26 0.94
N PHE A 370 -14.23 -7.21 -0.25
CA PHE A 370 -14.38 -8.23 -1.29
C PHE A 370 -13.85 -9.59 -0.81
N ASP A 371 -12.67 -9.64 -0.21
CA ASP A 371 -12.10 -10.86 0.37
C ASP A 371 -12.97 -11.41 1.53
N ALA A 372 -13.59 -10.52 2.30
CA ALA A 372 -14.52 -10.91 3.35
C ALA A 372 -15.81 -11.53 2.77
N LEU A 373 -16.27 -11.09 1.59
CA LEU A 373 -17.39 -11.71 0.87
C LEU A 373 -17.05 -13.12 0.35
N LEU A 374 -15.82 -13.34 -0.14
CA LEU A 374 -15.32 -14.69 -0.50
C LEU A 374 -15.40 -15.65 0.69
N LYS A 375 -15.20 -15.15 1.91
CA LYS A 375 -15.27 -15.95 3.14
C LYS A 375 -16.71 -16.17 3.64
N SER A 376 -17.67 -15.32 3.27
CA SER A 376 -19.06 -15.41 3.74
C SER A 376 -20.04 -16.04 2.76
N HIS A 377 -19.74 -16.07 1.46
CA HIS A 377 -20.65 -16.58 0.42
C HIS A 377 -20.00 -17.71 -0.38
N LYS A 378 -20.83 -18.60 -0.91
CA LYS A 378 -20.40 -19.62 -1.89
C LYS A 378 -20.47 -19.03 -3.28
N ALA A 379 -19.66 -19.55 -4.20
CA ALA A 379 -19.65 -19.16 -5.62
C ALA A 379 -21.00 -19.41 -6.33
N THR A 380 -21.85 -20.29 -5.79
CA THR A 380 -23.22 -20.54 -6.29
C THR A 380 -24.21 -19.46 -5.90
N ASP A 381 -23.86 -18.58 -4.96
CA ASP A 381 -24.68 -17.46 -4.54
C ASP A 381 -24.09 -16.14 -5.04
N LEU A 382 -22.77 -15.98 -4.92
CA LEU A 382 -22.06 -14.74 -5.22
C LEU A 382 -20.80 -15.03 -6.05
N VAL A 383 -20.74 -14.46 -7.26
CA VAL A 383 -19.54 -14.42 -8.09
C VAL A 383 -18.83 -13.09 -7.89
N LEU A 384 -17.53 -13.16 -7.69
CA LEU A 384 -16.68 -12.03 -7.34
C LEU A 384 -15.57 -11.91 -8.38
N LEU A 385 -15.35 -10.69 -8.92
CA LEU A 385 -14.36 -10.43 -9.97
C LEU A 385 -13.57 -9.17 -9.66
N GLN A 386 -12.24 -9.24 -9.69
CA GLN A 386 -11.35 -8.07 -9.65
C GLN A 386 -10.80 -7.75 -11.03
N TYR A 387 -10.99 -6.49 -11.43
CA TYR A 387 -10.41 -5.89 -12.62
C TYR A 387 -9.40 -4.84 -12.20
N HIS A 388 -8.12 -5.18 -12.37
CA HIS A 388 -7.04 -4.25 -12.05
C HIS A 388 -6.89 -3.19 -13.14
N MET A 389 -6.64 -1.95 -12.70
CA MET A 389 -6.45 -0.78 -13.56
C MET A 389 -5.13 -0.08 -13.24
N HIS A 390 -4.54 0.60 -14.23
CA HIS A 390 -3.38 1.47 -14.04
C HIS A 390 -3.74 2.80 -13.32
N ILE A 391 -4.56 2.75 -12.27
CA ILE A 391 -5.08 3.88 -11.52
C ILE A 391 -4.73 3.69 -10.03
N PRO A 392 -4.04 4.65 -9.38
CA PRO A 392 -3.49 5.90 -9.92
C PRO A 392 -2.15 5.73 -10.66
N GLY A 393 -1.59 4.52 -10.65
CA GLY A 393 -0.25 4.25 -11.18
C GLY A 393 -0.12 2.90 -11.87
N PRO A 394 1.06 2.62 -12.44
CA PRO A 394 1.32 1.38 -13.16
C PRO A 394 1.15 0.14 -12.27
N ASP A 395 0.08 -0.61 -12.51
CA ASP A 395 -0.22 -1.91 -11.88
C ASP A 395 -0.01 -3.10 -12.84
N PRO A 396 0.89 -4.06 -12.54
CA PRO A 396 1.19 -5.19 -13.42
C PRO A 396 0.09 -6.26 -13.49
N LEU A 397 -1.01 -6.10 -12.76
CA LEU A 397 -2.20 -6.94 -12.88
C LEU A 397 -3.21 -6.40 -13.91
N THR A 398 -3.02 -5.16 -14.37
CA THR A 398 -3.85 -4.57 -15.44
C THR A 398 -3.59 -5.26 -16.77
N ASN A 399 -4.62 -5.42 -17.59
CA ASN A 399 -4.51 -6.02 -18.90
C ASN A 399 -5.56 -5.47 -19.89
N PRO A 400 -5.45 -5.78 -21.20
CA PRO A 400 -6.41 -5.28 -22.19
C PRO A 400 -7.86 -5.66 -21.90
N ALA A 401 -8.12 -6.84 -21.31
CA ALA A 401 -9.49 -7.25 -20.96
C ALA A 401 -10.07 -6.42 -19.82
N THR A 402 -9.26 -6.08 -18.79
CA THR A 402 -9.72 -5.22 -17.68
C THR A 402 -9.99 -3.79 -18.16
N VAL A 403 -9.14 -3.26 -19.05
CA VAL A 403 -9.34 -1.94 -19.67
C VAL A 403 -10.59 -1.93 -20.54
N ALA A 404 -10.79 -2.93 -21.40
CA ALA A 404 -11.99 -3.00 -22.24
C ALA A 404 -13.27 -3.13 -21.41
N ARG A 405 -13.23 -3.88 -20.29
CA ARG A 405 -14.37 -3.97 -19.36
C ARG A 405 -14.64 -2.65 -18.64
N TRP A 406 -13.60 -1.90 -18.28
CA TRP A 406 -13.73 -0.55 -17.73
C TRP A 406 -14.41 0.37 -18.76
N ASP A 407 -13.90 0.41 -19.99
CA ASP A 407 -14.42 1.28 -21.06
C ASP A 407 -15.89 0.97 -21.39
N TYR A 408 -16.25 -0.33 -21.40
CA TYR A 408 -17.62 -0.79 -21.60
C TYR A 408 -18.60 -0.17 -20.59
N TYR A 409 -18.24 -0.12 -19.31
CA TYR A 409 -19.08 0.48 -18.27
C TYR A 409 -18.94 1.99 -18.18
N GLN A 410 -17.75 2.54 -18.37
CA GLN A 410 -17.51 3.99 -18.30
C GLN A 410 -18.31 4.74 -19.38
N LYS A 411 -18.47 4.15 -20.56
CA LYS A 411 -19.30 4.72 -21.63
C LYS A 411 -20.75 4.91 -21.20
N GLU A 412 -21.30 3.98 -20.42
CA GLU A 412 -22.69 4.03 -19.94
C GLU A 412 -22.84 4.84 -18.64
N PHE A 413 -21.87 4.72 -17.75
CA PHE A 413 -21.90 5.27 -16.39
C PHE A 413 -20.71 6.19 -16.12
N PRO A 414 -20.51 7.28 -16.90
CA PRO A 414 -19.32 8.13 -16.79
C PRO A 414 -19.18 8.80 -15.43
N ASP A 415 -20.30 9.08 -14.74
CA ASP A 415 -20.31 9.73 -13.42
C ASP A 415 -20.01 8.77 -12.26
N ASP A 416 -20.25 7.47 -12.45
CA ASP A 416 -20.00 6.45 -11.44
C ASP A 416 -18.66 5.73 -11.64
N MET A 417 -18.16 5.69 -12.87
CA MET A 417 -16.90 5.07 -13.29
C MET A 417 -15.78 6.13 -13.49
N ARG A 418 -15.49 6.90 -12.43
CA ARG A 418 -14.53 8.02 -12.47
C ARG A 418 -13.12 7.69 -11.96
N GLY A 419 -12.94 6.57 -11.29
CA GLY A 419 -11.64 6.12 -10.76
C GLY A 419 -11.77 4.84 -9.95
N THR A 420 -10.69 4.40 -9.32
CA THR A 420 -10.71 3.21 -8.46
C THR A 420 -10.73 3.59 -6.97
N PRO A 421 -11.41 2.82 -6.10
CA PRO A 421 -12.22 1.65 -6.47
C PRO A 421 -13.60 2.05 -7.01
N SER A 422 -14.07 1.33 -8.05
CA SER A 422 -15.45 1.37 -8.55
C SER A 422 -16.02 -0.04 -8.52
N THR A 423 -17.30 -0.16 -8.19
CA THR A 423 -17.98 -1.45 -8.04
C THR A 423 -19.29 -1.50 -8.79
N LEU A 424 -19.60 -2.65 -9.37
CA LEU A 424 -20.89 -2.93 -9.98
C LEU A 424 -21.49 -4.21 -9.42
N PHE A 425 -22.79 -4.17 -9.16
CA PHE A 425 -23.59 -5.30 -8.71
C PHE A 425 -24.56 -5.69 -9.83
N ASN A 426 -24.43 -6.90 -10.35
CA ASN A 426 -25.16 -7.37 -11.55
C ASN A 426 -25.10 -6.37 -12.73
N GLY A 427 -23.95 -5.69 -12.89
CA GLY A 427 -23.71 -4.72 -13.96
C GLY A 427 -24.25 -3.31 -13.72
N LYS A 428 -24.71 -3.00 -12.50
CA LYS A 428 -25.12 -1.64 -12.08
C LYS A 428 -24.13 -1.03 -11.10
N PRO A 429 -23.62 0.19 -11.33
CA PRO A 429 -22.69 0.82 -10.43
C PRO A 429 -23.36 1.20 -9.11
N LEU A 430 -22.83 0.69 -8.00
CA LEU A 430 -23.31 1.01 -6.65
C LEU A 430 -22.14 0.90 -5.68
N ALA A 431 -22.21 1.66 -4.59
CA ALA A 431 -21.22 1.62 -3.50
C ALA A 431 -19.76 1.74 -3.98
N GLY A 432 -19.48 2.62 -4.95
CA GLY A 432 -18.11 2.99 -5.31
C GLY A 432 -17.35 3.65 -4.15
N GLY A 433 -16.06 3.93 -4.36
CA GLY A 433 -15.19 4.51 -3.35
C GLY A 433 -14.75 3.50 -2.28
N GLY A 434 -13.71 3.84 -1.53
CA GLY A 434 -13.12 2.95 -0.54
C GLY A 434 -12.54 3.72 0.65
N GLY A 435 -11.37 3.31 1.10
CA GLY A 435 -10.70 3.83 2.29
C GLY A 435 -9.51 2.95 2.68
N GLY A 436 -8.92 3.26 3.82
CA GLY A 436 -7.88 2.41 4.39
C GLY A 436 -8.45 1.14 5.02
N MET A 437 -7.57 0.25 5.48
CA MET A 437 -7.90 -1.02 6.14
C MET A 437 -8.98 -0.89 7.24
N ALA A 438 -8.96 0.20 8.02
CA ALA A 438 -9.93 0.45 9.09
C ALA A 438 -11.38 0.61 8.60
N ASN A 439 -11.59 0.96 7.33
CA ASN A 439 -12.93 1.12 6.74
C ASN A 439 -13.49 -0.20 6.18
N ALA A 440 -12.70 -1.27 6.13
CA ALA A 440 -13.05 -2.51 5.44
C ALA A 440 -14.32 -3.18 6.00
N GLU A 441 -14.54 -3.18 7.32
CA GLU A 441 -15.75 -3.79 7.91
C GLU A 441 -17.02 -3.03 7.51
N SER A 442 -16.97 -1.69 7.55
CA SER A 442 -18.09 -0.85 7.11
C SER A 442 -18.38 -1.07 5.62
N LYS A 443 -17.33 -1.23 4.81
CA LYS A 443 -17.47 -1.48 3.39
C LYS A 443 -18.04 -2.87 3.09
N TYR A 444 -17.61 -3.88 3.84
CA TYR A 444 -18.18 -5.23 3.80
C TYR A 444 -19.68 -5.22 4.10
N LYS A 445 -20.11 -4.54 5.16
CA LYS A 445 -21.54 -4.41 5.50
C LYS A 445 -22.32 -3.74 4.38
N GLN A 446 -21.80 -2.65 3.82
CA GLN A 446 -22.42 -1.97 2.68
C GLN A 446 -22.61 -2.92 1.48
N TYR A 447 -21.60 -3.72 1.14
CA TYR A 447 -21.72 -4.69 0.05
C TYR A 447 -22.71 -5.81 0.37
N ALA A 448 -22.68 -6.35 1.59
CA ALA A 448 -23.60 -7.39 2.03
C ALA A 448 -25.06 -6.91 1.98
N ASP A 449 -25.33 -5.67 2.39
CA ASP A 449 -26.67 -5.07 2.35
C ASP A 449 -27.21 -4.90 0.91
N ILE A 450 -26.32 -4.64 -0.06
CA ILE A 450 -26.68 -4.56 -1.49
C ILE A 450 -26.91 -5.96 -2.07
N ILE A 451 -26.08 -6.94 -1.69
CA ILE A 451 -26.15 -8.32 -2.21
C ILE A 451 -27.39 -9.05 -1.68
N ALA A 452 -27.75 -8.85 -0.41
CA ALA A 452 -28.85 -9.56 0.23
C ALA A 452 -30.16 -9.58 -0.57
N PRO A 453 -30.71 -8.43 -1.06
CA PRO A 453 -31.92 -8.46 -1.87
C PRO A 453 -31.71 -9.13 -3.24
N LEU A 454 -30.54 -9.01 -3.87
CA LEU A 454 -30.26 -9.64 -5.18
C LEU A 454 -30.30 -11.17 -5.10
N LEU A 455 -29.93 -11.74 -3.95
CA LEU A 455 -29.96 -13.18 -3.71
C LEU A 455 -31.38 -13.74 -3.52
N GLU A 456 -32.37 -12.89 -3.30
CA GLU A 456 -33.78 -13.32 -3.19
C GLU A 456 -34.51 -13.26 -4.55
N GLU A 457 -33.80 -12.89 -5.62
CA GLU A 457 -34.40 -12.81 -6.94
C GLU A 457 -34.43 -14.16 -7.67
N THR A 458 -35.43 -14.29 -8.55
CA THR A 458 -35.61 -15.44 -9.43
C THR A 458 -35.25 -15.08 -10.86
N THR A 459 -34.73 -16.07 -11.60
CA THR A 459 -34.42 -15.94 -13.02
C THR A 459 -34.68 -17.25 -13.75
N ALA A 460 -35.20 -17.15 -14.98
CA ALA A 460 -35.33 -18.29 -15.89
C ALA A 460 -33.99 -18.66 -16.54
N VAL A 461 -33.00 -17.78 -16.48
CA VAL A 461 -31.69 -17.98 -17.10
C VAL A 461 -30.86 -18.97 -16.29
N LYS A 462 -30.33 -19.99 -16.95
CA LYS A 462 -29.40 -20.95 -16.36
C LYS A 462 -28.11 -20.95 -17.18
N VAL A 463 -27.00 -21.06 -16.47
CA VAL A 463 -25.65 -21.13 -17.03
C VAL A 463 -24.96 -22.32 -16.40
N ALA A 464 -24.43 -23.22 -17.22
CA ALA A 464 -23.66 -24.36 -16.78
C ALA A 464 -22.48 -24.57 -17.73
N GLY A 465 -21.47 -25.31 -17.31
CA GLY A 465 -20.36 -25.61 -18.18
C GLY A 465 -19.31 -26.51 -17.56
N LYS A 466 -18.29 -26.79 -18.36
CA LYS A 466 -17.14 -27.60 -17.99
C LYS A 466 -15.88 -26.95 -18.56
N VAL A 467 -14.83 -26.91 -17.75
CA VAL A 467 -13.51 -26.48 -18.19
C VAL A 467 -12.50 -27.56 -17.89
N THR A 468 -11.69 -27.90 -18.90
CA THR A 468 -10.60 -28.87 -18.76
C THR A 468 -9.27 -28.24 -19.15
N ARG A 469 -8.24 -28.46 -18.32
CA ARG A 469 -6.88 -28.03 -18.59
C ARG A 469 -6.02 -29.21 -19.03
N THR A 470 -5.32 -29.03 -20.14
CA THR A 470 -4.25 -29.93 -20.61
C THR A 470 -3.00 -29.09 -20.88
N GLY A 471 -2.06 -29.09 -19.94
CA GLY A 471 -0.88 -28.22 -20.01
C GLY A 471 -1.27 -26.74 -20.00
N ASP A 472 -0.94 -26.03 -21.08
CA ASP A 472 -1.27 -24.62 -21.28
C ASP A 472 -2.62 -24.39 -21.98
N LYS A 473 -3.31 -25.45 -22.40
CA LYS A 473 -4.60 -25.34 -23.08
C LYS A 473 -5.75 -25.46 -22.08
N LEU A 474 -6.66 -24.48 -22.07
CA LEU A 474 -7.96 -24.55 -21.42
C LEU A 474 -9.04 -24.76 -22.49
N ASP A 475 -9.75 -25.87 -22.41
CA ASP A 475 -10.92 -26.14 -23.24
C ASP A 475 -12.18 -25.84 -22.40
N ILE A 476 -13.01 -24.93 -22.91
CA ILE A 476 -14.16 -24.35 -22.22
C ILE A 476 -15.43 -24.72 -23.00
N ALA A 477 -16.41 -25.32 -22.34
CA ALA A 477 -17.74 -25.57 -22.88
C ALA A 477 -18.79 -24.98 -21.94
N VAL A 478 -19.69 -24.15 -22.46
CA VAL A 478 -20.74 -23.48 -21.69
C VAL A 478 -22.07 -23.61 -22.40
N GLU A 479 -23.11 -23.86 -21.59
CA GLU A 479 -24.50 -23.93 -22.00
C GLU A 479 -25.29 -22.84 -21.28
N VAL A 480 -26.12 -22.13 -22.04
CA VAL A 480 -27.03 -21.09 -21.56
C VAL A 480 -28.44 -21.48 -21.95
N THR A 481 -29.36 -21.48 -20.99
CA THR A 481 -30.79 -21.68 -21.26
C THR A 481 -31.63 -20.55 -20.71
N GLY A 482 -32.74 -20.20 -21.36
CA GLY A 482 -33.72 -19.24 -20.85
C GLY A 482 -33.36 -17.76 -21.08
N ALA A 483 -32.29 -17.49 -21.84
CA ALA A 483 -31.91 -16.16 -22.31
C ALA A 483 -31.78 -16.16 -23.84
N GLU A 484 -32.24 -15.10 -24.49
CA GLU A 484 -32.03 -14.82 -25.91
C GLU A 484 -32.11 -13.31 -26.16
N GLY A 485 -31.64 -12.85 -27.31
CA GLY A 485 -31.88 -11.48 -27.78
C GLY A 485 -30.66 -10.83 -28.44
N GLU A 486 -30.92 -9.82 -29.26
CA GLU A 486 -29.88 -9.11 -30.04
C GLU A 486 -28.82 -8.43 -29.16
N ASP A 487 -29.21 -8.00 -27.96
CA ASP A 487 -28.33 -7.37 -26.96
C ASP A 487 -27.77 -8.38 -25.93
N THR A 488 -28.18 -9.64 -25.97
CA THR A 488 -27.76 -10.65 -24.97
C THR A 488 -26.41 -11.24 -25.36
N ARG A 489 -25.44 -11.19 -24.45
CA ARG A 489 -24.08 -11.70 -24.64
C ARG A 489 -23.70 -12.69 -23.55
N LEU A 490 -23.01 -13.75 -23.96
CA LEU A 490 -22.23 -14.62 -23.09
C LEU A 490 -20.78 -14.10 -23.06
N ARG A 491 -20.27 -13.79 -21.87
CA ARG A 491 -18.88 -13.41 -21.63
C ARG A 491 -18.19 -14.48 -20.80
N LEU A 492 -17.05 -14.97 -21.27
CA LEU A 492 -16.26 -15.97 -20.58
C LEU A 492 -14.96 -15.33 -20.08
N LEU A 493 -14.77 -15.31 -18.77
CA LEU A 493 -13.64 -14.66 -18.12
C LEU A 493 -12.72 -15.73 -17.56
N VAL A 494 -11.43 -15.68 -17.89
CA VAL A 494 -10.40 -16.50 -17.23
C VAL A 494 -9.93 -15.75 -16.00
N VAL A 495 -10.12 -16.36 -14.84
CA VAL A 495 -9.92 -15.74 -13.53
C VAL A 495 -8.84 -16.50 -12.77
N GLU A 496 -7.91 -15.79 -12.14
CA GLU A 496 -6.92 -16.36 -11.25
C GLU A 496 -7.34 -16.12 -9.80
N GLU A 497 -7.48 -17.20 -9.03
CA GLU A 497 -8.10 -17.16 -7.71
C GLU A 497 -7.34 -16.28 -6.72
N ASN A 498 -6.01 -16.34 -6.76
CA ASN A 498 -5.14 -15.67 -5.81
C ASN A 498 -3.80 -15.34 -6.47
N ILE A 499 -3.42 -14.06 -6.42
CA ILE A 499 -2.13 -13.57 -6.91
C ILE A 499 -1.40 -12.86 -5.77
N LYS A 500 -0.19 -13.34 -5.45
CA LYS A 500 0.72 -12.62 -4.57
C LYS A 500 1.38 -11.46 -5.33
N TYR A 501 1.04 -10.25 -4.94
CA TYR A 501 1.70 -9.04 -5.43
C TYR A 501 1.55 -7.90 -4.42
N VAL A 502 2.69 -7.34 -3.98
CA VAL A 502 2.70 -6.24 -3.01
C VAL A 502 2.89 -4.92 -3.74
N GLY A 503 1.79 -4.20 -3.97
CA GLY A 503 1.80 -2.89 -4.59
C GLY A 503 1.94 -1.72 -3.62
N GLY A 504 1.71 -0.51 -4.12
CA GLY A 504 1.65 0.70 -3.32
C GLY A 504 0.55 0.68 -2.26
N ASN A 505 -0.55 -0.05 -2.46
CA ASN A 505 -1.63 -0.16 -1.47
C ASN A 505 -1.30 -1.09 -0.29
N LYS A 506 -0.18 -1.82 -0.34
CA LYS A 506 0.32 -2.76 0.68
C LYS A 506 -0.52 -4.02 0.91
N LEU A 507 -1.56 -4.26 0.13
CA LEU A 507 -2.17 -5.59 0.08
C LEU A 507 -1.16 -6.58 -0.49
N ARG A 508 -1.19 -7.81 0.02
CA ARG A 508 -0.23 -8.85 -0.37
C ARG A 508 -0.80 -9.84 -1.37
N PHE A 509 -2.12 -10.02 -1.33
CA PHE A 509 -2.86 -10.97 -2.12
C PHE A 509 -4.02 -10.27 -2.80
N HIS A 510 -4.24 -10.59 -4.06
CA HIS A 510 -5.34 -10.11 -4.89
C HIS A 510 -6.14 -11.32 -5.36
N HIS A 511 -7.46 -11.28 -5.21
CA HIS A 511 -8.31 -12.45 -5.39
C HIS A 511 -9.28 -12.30 -6.56
N GLN A 512 -9.56 -13.41 -7.23
CA GLN A 512 -10.47 -13.46 -8.38
C GLN A 512 -10.09 -12.46 -9.49
N VAL A 513 -8.81 -12.38 -9.82
CA VAL A 513 -8.28 -11.41 -10.78
C VAL A 513 -8.53 -11.89 -12.21
N VAL A 514 -9.21 -11.07 -13.02
CA VAL A 514 -9.48 -11.40 -14.43
C VAL A 514 -8.20 -11.27 -15.26
N ARG A 515 -7.77 -12.37 -15.88
CA ARG A 515 -6.53 -12.45 -16.67
C ARG A 515 -6.74 -12.37 -18.17
N ALA A 516 -7.88 -12.84 -18.66
CA ALA A 516 -8.24 -12.84 -20.08
C ALA A 516 -9.75 -13.03 -20.28
N THR A 517 -10.23 -12.79 -21.50
CA THR A 517 -11.59 -13.17 -21.94
C THR A 517 -11.51 -14.21 -23.06
N ALA A 518 -12.30 -15.28 -22.96
CA ALA A 518 -12.46 -16.26 -24.02
C ALA A 518 -13.67 -15.85 -24.88
N GLY A 519 -13.45 -15.58 -26.17
CA GLY A 519 -14.49 -15.02 -27.06
C GLY A 519 -14.46 -13.48 -27.19
N GLY A 520 -13.39 -12.82 -26.75
CA GLY A 520 -13.20 -11.37 -26.89
C GLY A 520 -13.91 -10.53 -25.84
N ALA A 521 -13.64 -9.21 -25.82
CA ALA A 521 -14.19 -8.30 -24.82
C ALA A 521 -15.71 -8.08 -24.98
N ASP A 522 -16.20 -8.10 -26.22
CA ASP A 522 -17.63 -7.92 -26.52
C ASP A 522 -18.47 -9.14 -26.12
N GLY A 523 -17.84 -10.32 -25.95
CA GLY A 523 -18.51 -11.58 -25.73
C GLY A 523 -19.19 -12.12 -26.98
N VAL A 524 -19.96 -13.20 -26.82
CA VAL A 524 -20.62 -13.93 -27.91
C VAL A 524 -22.13 -13.74 -27.81
N ALA A 525 -22.80 -13.46 -28.93
CA ALA A 525 -24.25 -13.28 -28.95
C ALA A 525 -25.01 -14.57 -28.60
N VAL A 526 -25.96 -14.48 -27.66
CA VAL A 526 -26.87 -15.57 -27.29
C VAL A 526 -28.13 -15.45 -28.13
N LYS A 527 -28.15 -16.12 -29.27
CA LYS A 527 -29.21 -15.97 -30.30
C LYS A 527 -30.43 -16.86 -30.07
N ASP A 528 -30.26 -17.94 -29.33
CA ASP A 528 -31.29 -18.96 -29.11
C ASP A 528 -31.51 -19.18 -27.61
N LYS A 529 -32.75 -19.51 -27.19
CA LYS A 529 -33.07 -19.84 -25.79
C LYS A 529 -32.27 -21.01 -25.22
N ALA A 530 -31.71 -21.85 -26.07
CA ALA A 530 -30.80 -22.93 -25.70
C ALA A 530 -29.54 -22.75 -26.56
N PHE A 531 -28.49 -22.20 -25.95
CA PHE A 531 -27.27 -21.79 -26.63
C PHE A 531 -26.08 -22.51 -26.02
N ALA A 532 -25.27 -23.15 -26.87
CA ALA A 532 -24.02 -23.79 -26.47
C ALA A 532 -22.84 -23.09 -27.14
N HIS A 533 -21.76 -22.88 -26.39
CA HIS A 533 -20.55 -22.28 -26.90
C HIS A 533 -19.31 -23.03 -26.39
N THR A 534 -18.33 -23.18 -27.27
CA THR A 534 -17.02 -23.71 -26.92
C THR A 534 -15.94 -22.71 -27.26
N ALA A 535 -14.92 -22.63 -26.41
CA ALA A 535 -13.77 -21.78 -26.60
C ALA A 535 -12.50 -22.49 -26.09
N THR A 536 -11.37 -22.14 -26.66
CA THR A 536 -10.06 -22.59 -26.20
C THR A 536 -9.22 -21.37 -25.83
N VAL A 537 -8.54 -21.43 -24.69
CA VAL A 537 -7.53 -20.44 -24.28
C VAL A 537 -6.18 -21.10 -24.16
N ASP A 538 -5.16 -20.54 -24.81
CA ASP A 538 -3.76 -20.94 -24.67
C ASP A 538 -3.05 -20.01 -23.66
N LEU A 539 -2.64 -20.54 -22.53
CA LEU A 539 -2.02 -19.79 -21.43
C LEU A 539 -0.62 -19.28 -21.78
N GLY A 540 0.07 -19.89 -22.74
CA GLY A 540 1.33 -19.38 -23.28
C GLY A 540 1.11 -18.07 -24.04
N THR A 541 0.07 -18.02 -24.86
CA THR A 541 -0.39 -16.84 -25.59
C THR A 541 -0.85 -15.76 -24.62
N VAL A 542 -1.66 -16.11 -23.61
CA VAL A 542 -2.06 -15.15 -22.56
C VAL A 542 -0.84 -14.52 -21.90
N ARG A 543 0.16 -15.31 -21.47
CA ARG A 543 1.39 -14.74 -20.87
C ARG A 543 2.12 -13.79 -21.81
N LYS A 544 2.25 -14.15 -23.08
CA LYS A 544 2.92 -13.34 -24.10
C LYS A 544 2.20 -12.01 -24.30
N ASP A 545 0.87 -12.04 -24.43
CA ASP A 545 0.07 -10.85 -24.69
C ASP A 545 0.07 -9.92 -23.47
N LEU A 546 -0.06 -10.48 -22.26
CA LEU A 546 0.05 -9.71 -21.02
C LEU A 546 1.43 -9.07 -20.87
N THR A 547 2.50 -9.80 -21.17
CA THR A 547 3.87 -9.26 -21.12
C THR A 547 4.04 -8.12 -22.11
N THR A 548 3.59 -8.32 -23.35
CA THR A 548 3.68 -7.30 -24.42
C THR A 548 2.96 -6.01 -24.02
N TYR A 549 1.72 -6.13 -23.53
CA TYR A 549 0.94 -4.99 -23.04
C TYR A 549 1.67 -4.22 -21.93
N LEU A 550 2.20 -4.94 -20.93
CA LEU A 550 2.89 -4.32 -19.80
C LEU A 550 4.21 -3.67 -20.21
N ASP A 551 4.95 -4.25 -21.15
CA ASP A 551 6.19 -3.66 -21.67
C ASP A 551 5.92 -2.38 -22.47
N GLU A 552 4.86 -2.37 -23.29
CA GLU A 552 4.42 -1.17 -23.99
C GLU A 552 4.00 -0.07 -23.03
N PHE A 553 3.24 -0.40 -21.99
CA PHE A 553 2.84 0.57 -20.98
C PHE A 553 4.05 1.11 -20.20
N ALA A 554 5.03 0.26 -19.87
CA ALA A 554 6.24 0.63 -19.14
C ALA A 554 7.07 1.70 -19.85
N ARG A 555 7.03 1.76 -21.19
CA ARG A 555 7.71 2.80 -21.98
C ARG A 555 7.16 4.20 -21.73
N MET A 556 5.88 4.31 -21.39
CA MET A 556 5.22 5.59 -21.08
C MET A 556 5.32 5.93 -19.60
N ARG A 557 5.04 4.94 -18.72
CA ARG A 557 5.12 5.08 -17.27
C ARG A 557 5.79 3.86 -16.67
N PRO A 558 7.04 3.98 -16.20
CA PRO A 558 7.77 2.87 -15.58
C PRO A 558 7.03 2.32 -14.36
N PHE A 559 7.01 0.99 -14.22
CA PHE A 559 6.46 0.34 -13.06
C PHE A 559 7.36 0.58 -11.84
N PRO A 560 6.77 0.76 -10.64
CA PRO A 560 7.56 0.92 -9.41
C PRO A 560 8.32 -0.36 -9.04
N ASN A 561 7.86 -1.53 -9.52
CA ASN A 561 8.48 -2.83 -9.33
C ASN A 561 8.52 -3.57 -10.68
N PRO A 562 9.64 -4.22 -11.06
CA PRO A 562 9.74 -5.02 -12.28
C PRO A 562 8.96 -6.35 -12.23
N ALA A 563 8.46 -6.80 -11.08
CA ALA A 563 7.71 -8.05 -10.96
C ALA A 563 6.47 -8.09 -11.86
N ARG A 564 6.24 -9.26 -12.47
CA ARG A 564 5.12 -9.57 -13.38
C ARG A 564 4.51 -10.91 -12.96
N PRO A 565 3.50 -10.93 -12.09
CA PRO A 565 2.91 -12.18 -11.63
C PRO A 565 2.08 -12.82 -12.77
N LEU A 566 2.69 -13.77 -13.46
CA LEU A 566 2.18 -14.44 -14.67
C LEU A 566 2.17 -15.96 -14.52
N ASP A 567 2.04 -16.45 -13.28
CA ASP A 567 2.04 -17.87 -13.00
C ASP A 567 0.83 -18.57 -13.65
N LEU A 568 -0.34 -17.91 -13.62
CA LEU A 568 -1.61 -18.40 -14.17
C LEU A 568 -1.97 -19.78 -13.57
N LYS A 569 -2.00 -19.82 -12.23
CA LYS A 569 -2.29 -21.01 -11.43
C LYS A 569 -3.59 -20.84 -10.66
N GLY A 570 -4.26 -21.93 -10.28
CA GLY A 570 -5.55 -21.83 -9.58
C GLY A 570 -6.57 -21.03 -10.42
N LEU A 571 -6.73 -21.44 -11.68
CA LEU A 571 -7.60 -20.76 -12.63
C LEU A 571 -9.05 -21.24 -12.50
N ARG A 572 -9.99 -20.34 -12.76
CA ARG A 572 -11.41 -20.63 -12.99
C ARG A 572 -11.89 -19.93 -14.25
N VAL A 573 -13.04 -20.36 -14.76
CA VAL A 573 -13.76 -19.61 -15.79
C VAL A 573 -15.08 -19.12 -15.22
N VAL A 574 -15.35 -17.84 -15.36
CA VAL A 574 -16.65 -17.24 -15.03
C VAL A 574 -17.40 -16.97 -16.32
N ALA A 575 -18.60 -17.52 -16.42
CA ALA A 575 -19.53 -17.27 -17.50
C ALA A 575 -20.59 -16.27 -17.04
N LEU A 576 -20.68 -15.13 -17.73
CA LEU A 576 -21.69 -14.09 -17.49
C LEU A 576 -22.65 -14.02 -18.67
N VAL A 577 -23.95 -14.13 -18.42
CA VAL A 577 -24.99 -13.80 -19.41
C VAL A 577 -25.47 -12.39 -19.11
N GLN A 578 -25.25 -11.45 -20.02
CA GLN A 578 -25.46 -10.03 -19.80
C GLN A 578 -26.21 -9.40 -20.97
N ASN A 579 -27.12 -8.47 -20.66
CA ASN A 579 -27.77 -7.63 -21.66
C ASN A 579 -26.94 -6.35 -21.87
N ASP A 580 -26.48 -6.11 -23.10
CA ASP A 580 -25.60 -4.98 -23.43
C ASP A 580 -26.30 -3.63 -23.50
N LYS A 581 -27.62 -3.62 -23.67
CA LYS A 581 -28.39 -2.38 -23.66
C LYS A 581 -28.60 -1.89 -22.24
N THR A 582 -28.99 -2.78 -21.32
CA THR A 582 -29.24 -2.40 -19.92
C THR A 582 -28.01 -2.52 -19.03
N LYS A 583 -26.95 -3.17 -19.52
CA LYS A 583 -25.77 -3.62 -18.77
C LYS A 583 -26.05 -4.66 -17.69
N GLU A 584 -27.29 -5.13 -17.56
CA GLU A 584 -27.67 -6.07 -16.51
C GLU A 584 -27.08 -7.46 -16.75
N ILE A 585 -26.40 -8.01 -15.74
CA ILE A 585 -26.00 -9.41 -15.73
C ILE A 585 -27.20 -10.25 -15.28
N LEU A 586 -27.77 -11.01 -16.21
CA LEU A 586 -28.99 -11.79 -16.03
C LEU A 586 -28.76 -13.06 -15.21
N GLN A 587 -27.59 -13.69 -15.38
CA GLN A 587 -27.14 -14.84 -14.60
C GLN A 587 -25.62 -15.03 -14.77
N ALA A 588 -25.00 -15.69 -13.80
CA ALA A 588 -23.59 -16.07 -13.87
C ALA A 588 -23.35 -17.50 -13.37
N ALA A 589 -22.23 -18.09 -13.79
CA ALA A 589 -21.70 -19.31 -13.21
C ALA A 589 -20.17 -19.25 -13.12
N GLN A 590 -19.63 -19.67 -11.98
CA GLN A 590 -18.20 -19.95 -11.83
C GLN A 590 -17.96 -21.44 -12.05
N ILE A 591 -17.05 -21.76 -12.97
CA ILE A 591 -16.74 -23.12 -13.39
C ILE A 591 -15.29 -23.43 -13.02
N ASP A 592 -15.10 -24.45 -12.19
CA ASP A 592 -13.78 -24.89 -11.77
C ASP A 592 -13.05 -25.59 -12.93
N VAL A 593 -11.74 -25.37 -13.02
CA VAL A 593 -10.88 -26.01 -14.03
C VAL A 593 -10.52 -27.42 -13.56
N GLN A 594 -10.89 -28.42 -14.35
CA GLN A 594 -10.55 -29.82 -14.11
C GLN A 594 -9.26 -30.21 -14.85
N GLY A 595 -8.48 -31.12 -14.29
CA GLY A 595 -7.26 -31.66 -14.91
C GLY A 595 -5.97 -31.19 -14.24
N ALA A 596 -4.84 -31.74 -14.68
CA ALA A 596 -3.54 -31.45 -14.08
C ALA A 596 -3.01 -30.09 -14.55
N GLU A 597 -2.58 -29.26 -13.59
CA GLU A 597 -1.62 -28.20 -13.89
C GLU A 597 -0.34 -28.89 -14.33
N GLY A 598 0.10 -28.66 -15.58
CA GLY A 598 1.35 -29.23 -16.06
C GLY A 598 2.50 -28.82 -15.13
N SER A 599 3.35 -29.78 -14.75
CA SER A 599 4.58 -29.50 -14.02
C SER A 599 5.45 -28.55 -14.85
N ARG A 600 5.77 -27.36 -14.30
CA ARG A 600 6.84 -26.51 -14.82
C ARG A 600 8.14 -26.82 -14.10
#